data_AF-A0A6N2YXQ9-F1
#
_entry.id   AF-A0A6N2YXQ9-F1
#
_cell.length_a   1.000
_cell.length_b   1.000
_cell.length_c   1.000
_cell.angle_alpha   90.00
_cell.angle_beta   90.00
_cell.angle_gamma   90.00
#
_symmetry.space_group_name_H-M   'P 1'
#
loop_
_entity.id
_entity.type
_entity.pdbx_description
1 polymer ?
#
loop_
_entity_poly.entity_id
_entity_poly.type
_entity_poly.pdbx_seq_one_letter_code
_entity_poly.pdbx_strand_id
1 'polypeptide(L)'
;MIKSMNFFVPAALAAVMLSTVSCAKTPISIDSESASSSPAAVPDMPLGTEPVQTVSPLEEYLSVVESYIDDVIFQTADEEDVRQLSDKLQGHYEITGRTDGGGLEYYVAVRREDAPVYDDYDSLNVGELDAQLYVGYYDQNSDPVVLYELGGYSLLDMPFGYDTGLDSFCFGKYDDDALTETPSFLYAFSQSGRDTLDFLKSRPELSFYQEGQSYVQFYYQDESTIKFYSEPYTCSIALTGAEQEELRQKLETSKTEEGIGSFQEAMTFMRKRGGIKDGIYSTGSSLLLDGHRYKSFGNSEFPGYLMVLDEETGDLLSLEYNEDICRFIREKVKAAVGLDYGYVDSGWFKTPLKSASIAFPEYMGISGAEEAQLRTQTIEDRTKLDALEKLMDQALNNGEVYGFSACPYVAPVDFVREDGETLRIFVATDSCDSMAYEGRISFEYGRQADLAAIFDEAMVKRLEE
;
A
#
# COMPACT_ATOMS: atom_id res chain seq x y z
N MET A 1 39.91 4.43 -15.33
CA MET A 1 39.72 5.44 -14.26
C MET A 1 38.25 5.36 -13.89
N ILE A 2 37.97 4.75 -12.75
CA ILE A 2 36.67 4.26 -12.33
C ILE A 2 35.78 5.46 -11.97
N LYS A 3 34.55 5.50 -12.50
CA LYS A 3 33.45 6.27 -11.93
C LYS A 3 32.21 5.38 -11.96
N SER A 4 31.88 4.91 -10.78
CA SER A 4 30.64 4.28 -10.36
C SER A 4 29.48 5.27 -10.43
N MET A 5 28.32 4.84 -10.94
CA MET A 5 27.02 5.45 -10.66
C MET A 5 26.10 4.31 -10.26
N ASN A 6 25.60 4.42 -9.03
CA ASN A 6 24.77 3.45 -8.33
C ASN A 6 23.35 3.48 -8.91
N PHE A 7 22.78 2.29 -9.11
CA PHE A 7 21.37 2.06 -9.31
C PHE A 7 20.62 2.30 -7.99
N PHE A 8 19.47 2.98 -8.10
CA PHE A 8 18.50 3.21 -7.03
C PHE A 8 17.53 2.01 -7.01
N VAL A 9 17.51 1.28 -5.89
CA VAL A 9 16.42 0.38 -5.48
C VAL A 9 15.68 1.13 -4.36
N PRO A 10 14.35 1.32 -4.41
CA PRO A 10 13.67 2.06 -3.36
C PRO A 10 13.47 1.14 -2.14
N ALA A 11 14.40 1.23 -1.19
CA ALA A 11 14.15 0.82 0.19
C ALA A 11 13.26 1.89 0.83
N ALA A 12 12.01 1.53 1.11
CA ALA A 12 11.11 2.36 1.90
C ALA A 12 11.54 2.31 3.38
N LEU A 13 12.16 3.39 3.86
CA LEU A 13 12.38 3.63 5.28
C LEU A 13 11.86 5.04 5.62
N ALA A 14 10.65 5.11 6.16
CA ALA A 14 10.08 6.34 6.69
C ALA A 14 10.62 6.57 8.11
N ALA A 15 11.64 7.40 8.25
CA ALA A 15 12.08 7.93 9.54
C ALA A 15 11.25 9.19 9.89
N VAL A 16 10.32 9.07 10.83
CA VAL A 16 9.54 10.21 11.35
C VAL A 16 10.25 10.77 12.59
N MET A 17 10.75 11.99 12.48
CA MET A 17 11.32 12.76 13.60
C MET A 17 10.21 13.63 14.22
N LEU A 18 9.85 13.39 15.49
CA LEU A 18 8.88 14.20 16.24
C LEU A 18 9.55 14.92 17.40
N SER A 19 9.53 16.26 17.35
CA SER A 19 9.92 17.13 18.46
C SER A 19 8.73 17.43 19.36
N THR A 20 8.83 17.09 20.64
CA THR A 20 7.81 17.32 21.68
C THR A 20 7.81 18.74 22.23
N VAL A 21 6.64 19.28 22.61
CA VAL A 21 6.51 20.20 23.75
C VAL A 21 5.31 19.80 24.63
N SER A 22 5.66 19.51 25.88
CA SER A 22 4.84 19.11 27.02
C SER A 22 3.87 20.18 27.54
N CYS A 23 2.72 19.76 28.08
CA CYS A 23 2.22 20.22 29.38
C CYS A 23 1.10 19.31 29.95
N ALA A 24 1.34 18.85 31.18
CA ALA A 24 0.50 17.94 31.96
C ALA A 24 -0.75 18.59 32.60
N LYS A 25 -1.81 17.79 32.83
CA LYS A 25 -2.53 17.73 34.13
C LYS A 25 -3.48 16.52 34.29
N THR A 26 -3.50 16.08 35.55
CA THR A 26 -4.04 14.89 36.24
C THR A 26 -5.58 14.79 36.26
N PRO A 27 -6.17 13.59 36.51
CA PRO A 27 -7.59 13.31 36.34
C PRO A 27 -8.42 13.52 37.61
N ILE A 28 -9.74 13.67 37.45
CA ILE A 28 -10.73 13.67 38.54
C ILE A 28 -11.60 12.43 38.39
N SER A 29 -11.54 11.54 39.38
CA SER A 29 -12.43 10.41 39.62
C SER A 29 -13.79 10.87 40.15
N ILE A 30 -14.87 10.23 39.73
CA ILE A 30 -16.12 10.18 40.51
C ILE A 30 -16.69 8.76 40.43
N ASP A 31 -16.68 8.09 41.59
CA ASP A 31 -17.42 6.87 41.93
C ASP A 31 -18.93 7.10 41.88
N SER A 32 -19.69 6.05 41.54
CA SER A 32 -21.11 5.95 41.87
C SER A 32 -21.53 4.48 41.96
N GLU A 33 -21.51 3.94 43.18
CA GLU A 33 -22.23 2.73 43.57
C GLU A 33 -23.74 2.92 43.41
N SER A 34 -24.45 1.85 43.04
CA SER A 34 -25.64 1.42 43.80
C SER A 34 -26.10 0.01 43.43
N ALA A 35 -26.17 -0.83 44.47
CA ALA A 35 -26.66 -2.20 44.45
C ALA A 35 -28.20 -2.27 44.46
N SER A 36 -28.77 -3.40 44.02
CA SER A 36 -29.75 -4.18 44.80
C SER A 36 -30.26 -5.46 44.11
N SER A 37 -30.06 -6.58 44.83
CA SER A 37 -30.97 -7.73 45.07
C SER A 37 -31.27 -8.78 43.98
N SER A 38 -30.83 -10.01 44.27
CA SER A 38 -31.14 -11.30 43.64
C SER A 38 -32.56 -11.84 43.91
N PRO A 39 -32.96 -12.95 43.26
CA PRO A 39 -33.17 -14.17 44.06
C PRO A 39 -32.79 -15.52 43.39
N ALA A 40 -32.46 -16.47 44.29
CA ALA A 40 -32.60 -17.93 44.24
C ALA A 40 -31.65 -18.77 43.33
N ALA A 41 -30.79 -19.53 44.04
CA ALA A 41 -29.87 -20.53 43.53
C ALA A 41 -30.55 -21.84 43.09
N VAL A 42 -30.11 -22.37 41.95
CA VAL A 42 -30.29 -23.75 41.52
C VAL A 42 -28.92 -24.44 41.64
N PRO A 43 -28.81 -25.67 42.18
CA PRO A 43 -27.51 -26.31 42.35
C PRO A 43 -27.04 -26.87 41.01
N ASP A 44 -26.04 -26.23 40.40
CA ASP A 44 -25.34 -26.75 39.23
C ASP A 44 -24.45 -27.92 39.60
N MET A 45 -24.67 -29.05 38.94
CA MET A 45 -23.72 -30.15 38.89
C MET A 45 -22.54 -29.71 38.01
N PRO A 46 -21.27 -30.00 38.37
CA PRO A 46 -20.16 -29.65 37.50
C PRO A 46 -20.20 -30.55 36.27
N LEU A 47 -20.61 -29.99 35.13
CA LEU A 47 -20.25 -30.50 33.82
C LEU A 47 -18.72 -30.42 33.75
N GLY A 48 -18.06 -31.55 33.59
CA GLY A 48 -16.63 -31.58 33.30
C GLY A 48 -16.41 -30.89 31.96
N THR A 49 -16.04 -29.62 31.99
CA THR A 49 -15.35 -28.98 30.88
C THR A 49 -13.95 -29.57 30.86
N GLU A 50 -13.67 -30.38 29.84
CA GLU A 50 -12.29 -30.62 29.43
C GLU A 50 -11.60 -29.26 29.29
N PRO A 51 -10.33 -29.13 29.75
CA PRO A 51 -9.62 -27.87 29.61
C PRO A 51 -9.52 -27.58 28.12
N VAL A 52 -10.14 -26.50 27.68
CA VAL A 52 -9.81 -25.85 26.41
C VAL A 52 -8.33 -25.56 26.52
N GLN A 53 -7.50 -26.30 25.77
CA GLN A 53 -6.10 -25.93 25.59
C GLN A 53 -6.12 -24.57 24.90
N THR A 54 -5.91 -23.52 25.68
CA THR A 54 -5.62 -22.20 25.14
C THR A 54 -4.27 -22.32 24.42
N VAL A 55 -4.32 -22.32 23.09
CA VAL A 55 -3.14 -22.26 22.23
C VAL A 55 -2.37 -21.00 22.61
N SER A 56 -1.04 -21.07 22.69
CA SER A 56 -0.25 -19.88 23.02
C SER A 56 -0.36 -18.83 21.89
N PRO A 57 -0.30 -17.52 22.19
CA PRO A 57 -0.33 -16.49 21.15
C PRO A 57 0.74 -16.67 20.06
N LEU A 58 1.90 -17.25 20.43
CA LEU A 58 2.95 -17.63 19.49
C LEU A 58 2.52 -18.74 18.53
N GLU A 59 1.93 -19.82 19.05
CA GLU A 59 1.42 -20.92 18.21
C GLU A 59 0.28 -20.46 17.30
N GLU A 60 -0.59 -19.56 17.77
CA GLU A 60 -1.61 -18.92 16.94
C GLU A 60 -0.98 -18.11 15.80
N TYR A 61 0.01 -17.26 16.10
CA TYR A 61 0.74 -16.48 15.09
C TYR A 61 1.41 -17.38 14.05
N LEU A 62 2.17 -18.39 14.49
CA LEU A 62 2.84 -19.34 13.59
C LEU A 62 1.83 -20.06 12.70
N SER A 63 0.73 -20.56 13.28
CA SER A 63 -0.31 -21.25 12.52
C SER A 63 -0.98 -20.34 11.48
N VAL A 64 -1.16 -19.05 11.80
CA VAL A 64 -1.73 -18.08 10.86
C VAL A 64 -0.74 -17.83 9.72
N VAL A 65 0.51 -17.48 10.00
CA VAL A 65 1.53 -17.20 8.98
C VAL A 65 1.71 -18.40 8.04
N GLU A 66 1.92 -19.60 8.58
CA GLU A 66 2.17 -20.79 7.78
C GLU A 66 0.96 -21.17 6.90
N SER A 67 -0.27 -20.86 7.33
CA SER A 67 -1.47 -21.14 6.52
C SER A 67 -1.58 -20.30 5.23
N TYR A 68 -0.85 -19.19 5.15
CA TYR A 68 -0.83 -18.31 3.97
C TYR A 68 0.24 -18.69 2.95
N ILE A 69 1.19 -19.54 3.33
CA ILE A 69 2.31 -19.98 2.50
C ILE A 69 1.94 -21.33 1.87
N ASP A 70 1.37 -21.27 0.66
CA ASP A 70 0.86 -22.45 -0.04
C ASP A 70 2.00 -23.43 -0.40
N ASP A 71 1.67 -24.73 -0.43
CA ASP A 71 2.56 -25.83 -0.84
C ASP A 71 3.87 -26.01 -0.03
N VAL A 72 3.97 -25.36 1.14
CA VAL A 72 5.12 -25.49 2.05
C VAL A 72 4.72 -26.20 3.35
N ILE A 73 5.61 -27.07 3.84
CA ILE A 73 5.47 -27.71 5.15
C ILE A 73 6.68 -27.32 6.01
N PHE A 74 6.45 -26.44 6.97
CA PHE A 74 7.52 -26.00 7.88
C PHE A 74 7.81 -27.04 8.97
N GLN A 75 9.10 -27.25 9.19
CA GLN A 75 9.66 -28.05 10.26
C GLN A 75 10.45 -27.15 11.21
N THR A 76 10.83 -27.68 12.37
CA THR A 76 11.73 -26.96 13.29
C THR A 76 13.09 -26.76 12.64
N ALA A 77 13.61 -25.53 12.71
CA ALA A 77 14.95 -25.20 12.23
C ALA A 77 16.06 -25.88 13.04
N ASP A 78 17.30 -25.83 12.53
CA ASP A 78 18.45 -26.43 13.21
C ASP A 78 18.69 -25.77 14.59
N GLU A 79 18.93 -26.60 15.61
CA GLU A 79 19.24 -26.13 16.96
C GLU A 79 20.50 -25.25 16.99
N GLU A 80 21.47 -25.50 16.10
CA GLU A 80 22.67 -24.67 15.98
C GLU A 80 22.34 -23.26 15.50
N ASP A 81 21.48 -23.12 14.49
CA ASP A 81 21.08 -21.81 13.97
C ASP A 81 20.26 -21.02 14.99
N VAL A 82 19.31 -21.69 15.67
CA VAL A 82 18.54 -21.10 16.78
C VAL A 82 19.48 -20.60 17.89
N ARG A 83 20.50 -21.39 18.24
CA ARG A 83 21.49 -21.00 19.24
C ARG A 83 22.32 -19.81 18.79
N GLN A 84 22.76 -19.77 17.54
CA GLN A 84 23.52 -18.63 17.00
C GLN A 84 22.72 -17.33 17.06
N LEU A 85 21.43 -17.37 16.70
CA LEU A 85 20.55 -16.20 16.82
C LEU A 85 20.33 -15.82 18.30
N SER A 86 20.18 -16.80 19.19
CA SER A 86 20.08 -16.55 20.63
C SER A 86 21.32 -15.85 21.19
N ASP A 87 22.51 -16.29 20.79
CA ASP A 87 23.78 -15.66 21.20
C ASP A 87 23.88 -14.22 20.70
N LYS A 88 23.44 -13.93 19.46
CA LYS A 88 23.35 -12.56 18.91
C LYS A 88 22.37 -11.68 19.68
N LEU A 89 21.28 -12.25 20.16
CA LEU A 89 20.28 -11.61 21.02
C LEU A 89 20.65 -11.70 22.51
N GLN A 90 21.90 -12.03 22.84
CA GLN A 90 22.45 -12.09 24.20
C GLN A 90 21.67 -13.04 25.15
N GLY A 91 20.93 -14.00 24.60
CA GLY A 91 20.09 -14.93 25.36
C GLY A 91 18.83 -14.30 25.98
N HIS A 92 18.48 -13.07 25.58
CA HIS A 92 17.33 -12.32 26.12
C HIS A 92 15.97 -12.85 25.62
N TYR A 93 15.96 -13.71 24.60
CA TYR A 93 14.75 -14.21 23.95
C TYR A 93 14.73 -15.73 23.89
N GLU A 94 13.54 -16.30 24.04
CA GLU A 94 13.23 -17.66 23.62
C GLU A 94 12.91 -17.65 22.12
N ILE A 95 13.50 -18.56 21.36
CA ILE A 95 13.47 -18.51 19.89
C ILE A 95 12.85 -19.79 19.35
N THR A 96 11.84 -19.64 18.50
CA THR A 96 11.23 -20.72 17.72
C THR A 96 11.62 -20.54 16.25
N GLY A 97 12.45 -21.44 15.72
CA GLY A 97 12.88 -21.44 14.33
C GLY A 97 12.07 -22.40 13.45
N ARG A 98 11.79 -21.98 12.21
CA ARG A 98 10.97 -22.70 11.22
C ARG A 98 11.66 -22.71 9.87
N THR A 99 11.73 -23.86 9.21
CA THR A 99 12.34 -24.03 7.88
C THR A 99 11.59 -25.05 7.03
N ASP A 100 11.58 -24.86 5.71
CA ASP A 100 11.09 -25.83 4.73
C ASP A 100 12.19 -26.79 4.22
N GLY A 101 13.46 -26.53 4.55
CA GLY A 101 14.63 -27.24 4.01
C GLY A 101 14.93 -26.94 2.53
N GLY A 102 14.15 -26.07 1.91
CA GLY A 102 14.25 -25.60 0.52
C GLY A 102 14.76 -24.18 0.36
N GLY A 103 14.96 -23.46 1.47
CA GLY A 103 15.55 -22.11 1.50
C GLY A 103 14.69 -21.09 2.25
N LEU A 104 13.42 -21.40 2.53
CA LEU A 104 12.56 -20.55 3.34
C LEU A 104 12.80 -20.86 4.82
N GLU A 105 13.27 -19.85 5.55
CA GLU A 105 13.61 -19.98 6.96
C GLU A 105 13.31 -18.69 7.74
N TYR A 106 12.61 -18.83 8.87
CA TYR A 106 12.28 -17.71 9.76
C TYR A 106 12.30 -18.11 11.23
N TYR A 107 12.41 -17.11 12.11
CA TYR A 107 12.56 -17.27 13.54
C TYR A 107 11.69 -16.27 14.28
N VAL A 108 10.91 -16.75 15.24
CA VAL A 108 10.18 -15.88 16.17
C VAL A 108 10.89 -15.86 17.51
N ALA A 109 11.32 -14.68 17.92
CA ALA A 109 11.98 -14.42 19.20
C ALA A 109 10.97 -13.76 20.15
N VAL A 110 10.69 -14.40 21.28
CA VAL A 110 9.84 -13.87 22.35
C VAL A 110 10.70 -13.56 23.57
N ARG A 111 10.57 -12.35 24.10
CA ARG A 111 11.41 -11.90 25.21
C ARG A 111 11.13 -12.74 26.45
N ARG A 112 12.19 -13.16 27.12
CA ARG A 112 12.07 -13.91 28.37
C ARG A 112 11.67 -12.99 29.52
N GLU A 113 10.89 -13.51 30.46
CA GLU A 113 10.48 -12.78 31.66
C GLU A 113 11.67 -12.30 32.52
N ASP A 114 12.82 -12.99 32.44
CA ASP A 114 14.05 -12.66 33.17
C ASP A 114 15.05 -11.82 32.37
N ALA A 115 14.70 -11.40 31.15
CA ALA A 115 15.55 -10.54 30.32
C ALA A 115 15.54 -9.07 30.80
N PRO A 116 16.62 -8.30 30.55
CA PRO A 116 16.73 -6.90 31.00
C PRO A 116 15.56 -6.04 30.54
N VAL A 117 14.98 -5.25 31.45
CA VAL A 117 14.02 -4.17 31.17
C VAL A 117 14.77 -2.85 31.14
N TYR A 118 14.46 -2.00 30.16
CA TYR A 118 15.11 -0.72 29.96
C TYR A 118 14.18 0.40 30.46
N ASP A 119 14.47 0.96 31.64
CA ASP A 119 13.64 2.01 32.27
C ASP A 119 13.60 3.32 31.46
N ASP A 120 14.59 3.51 30.60
CA ASP A 120 14.77 4.67 29.72
C ASP A 120 14.17 4.46 28.31
N TYR A 121 13.57 3.30 28.04
CA TYR A 121 12.92 3.02 26.75
C TYR A 121 11.81 4.01 26.45
N ASP A 122 11.89 4.67 25.28
CA ASP A 122 10.84 5.53 24.74
C ASP A 122 10.19 4.86 23.52
N SER A 123 10.97 4.55 22.49
CA SER A 123 10.45 3.94 21.26
C SER A 123 11.44 2.99 20.59
N LEU A 124 10.92 2.02 19.84
CA LEU A 124 11.72 1.07 19.09
C LEU A 124 12.55 1.77 18.00
N ASN A 125 13.78 1.33 17.82
CA ASN A 125 14.66 1.79 16.75
C ASN A 125 15.26 0.58 16.03
N VAL A 126 14.73 0.27 14.84
CA VAL A 126 15.21 -0.81 13.98
C VAL A 126 15.60 -0.23 12.64
N GLY A 127 16.69 -0.73 12.07
CA GLY A 127 17.13 -0.33 10.75
C GLY A 127 18.34 -1.13 10.30
N GLU A 128 19.10 -0.57 9.37
CA GLU A 128 20.28 -1.20 8.80
C GLU A 128 21.52 -0.37 9.11
N LEU A 129 22.55 -1.00 9.66
CA LEU A 129 23.85 -0.42 9.95
C LEU A 129 24.93 -1.32 9.34
N ASP A 130 25.75 -0.78 8.44
CA ASP A 130 26.82 -1.51 7.73
C ASP A 130 26.35 -2.84 7.09
N ALA A 131 25.22 -2.81 6.39
CA ALA A 131 24.58 -3.98 5.75
C ALA A 131 24.11 -5.07 6.72
N GLN A 132 23.82 -4.69 7.98
CA GLN A 132 23.29 -5.60 8.99
C GLN A 132 22.07 -4.98 9.64
N LEU A 133 21.06 -5.82 9.90
CA LEU A 133 19.93 -5.44 10.73
C LEU A 133 20.43 -5.06 12.13
N TYR A 134 20.07 -3.88 12.61
CA TYR A 134 20.24 -3.53 14.01
C TYR A 134 18.88 -3.40 14.70
N VAL A 135 18.85 -3.76 15.97
CA VAL A 135 17.69 -3.58 16.85
C VAL A 135 18.14 -2.82 18.08
N GLY A 136 17.42 -1.75 18.39
CA GLY A 136 17.70 -0.84 19.49
C GLY A 136 16.45 -0.08 19.90
N TYR A 137 16.63 1.00 20.65
CA TYR A 137 15.54 1.89 21.05
C TYR A 137 16.06 3.33 21.15
N TYR A 138 15.15 4.30 21.07
CA TYR A 138 15.42 5.66 21.50
C TYR A 138 15.16 5.77 22.99
N ASP A 139 16.08 6.40 23.72
CA ASP A 139 15.85 6.73 25.12
C ASP A 139 14.90 7.93 25.27
N GLN A 140 14.54 8.27 26.51
CA GLN A 140 13.69 9.44 26.82
C GLN A 140 14.28 10.80 26.38
N ASN A 141 15.55 10.86 25.99
CA ASN A 141 16.22 12.04 25.45
C ASN A 141 16.31 11.99 23.90
N SER A 142 15.71 10.98 23.29
CA SER A 142 15.77 10.67 21.85
C SER A 142 17.17 10.31 21.36
N ASP A 143 18.07 9.83 22.23
CA ASP A 143 19.36 9.28 21.83
C ASP A 143 19.19 7.78 21.47
N PRO A 144 19.71 7.33 20.31
CA PRO A 144 19.60 5.93 19.91
C PRO A 144 20.54 5.02 20.72
N VAL A 145 19.98 3.95 21.29
CA VAL A 145 20.68 2.88 21.99
C VAL A 145 20.59 1.60 21.16
N VAL A 146 21.71 1.15 20.60
CA VAL A 146 21.79 -0.12 19.85
C VAL A 146 21.95 -1.29 20.82
N LEU A 147 21.11 -2.32 20.68
CA LEU A 147 21.14 -3.52 21.52
C LEU A 147 21.73 -4.74 20.80
N TYR A 148 21.33 -4.95 19.55
CA TYR A 148 21.68 -6.15 18.77
C TYR A 148 22.06 -5.78 17.34
N GLU A 149 23.05 -6.49 16.80
CA GLU A 149 23.46 -6.45 15.39
C GLU A 149 23.35 -7.86 14.80
N LEU A 150 22.45 -8.02 13.83
CA LEU A 150 21.92 -9.28 13.34
C LEU A 150 22.27 -9.48 11.85
N GLY A 151 23.57 -9.48 11.53
CA GLY A 151 24.02 -9.80 10.17
C GLY A 151 23.49 -11.15 9.67
N GLY A 152 22.96 -11.18 8.44
CA GLY A 152 22.33 -12.34 7.80
C GLY A 152 20.83 -12.49 8.06
N TYR A 153 20.22 -11.53 8.78
CA TYR A 153 18.80 -11.54 9.11
C TYR A 153 18.14 -10.22 8.72
N SER A 154 16.84 -10.29 8.42
CA SER A 154 15.98 -9.11 8.29
C SER A 154 14.76 -9.26 9.18
N LEU A 155 14.22 -8.12 9.64
CA LEU A 155 12.97 -8.10 10.37
C LEU A 155 11.82 -8.32 9.38
N LEU A 156 10.99 -9.33 9.63
CA LEU A 156 9.79 -9.64 8.85
C LEU A 156 8.56 -8.97 9.45
N ASP A 157 8.40 -9.04 10.78
CA ASP A 157 7.23 -8.52 11.49
C ASP A 157 7.46 -8.47 13.02
N MET A 158 6.50 -7.87 13.73
CA MET A 158 6.44 -7.74 15.18
C MET A 158 5.18 -8.47 15.70
N PRO A 159 5.27 -9.76 16.06
CA PRO A 159 4.10 -10.61 16.29
C PRO A 159 3.10 -10.09 17.33
N PHE A 160 3.59 -9.40 18.37
CA PHE A 160 2.74 -8.86 19.45
C PHE A 160 2.47 -7.35 19.34
N GLY A 161 2.87 -6.74 18.23
CA GLY A 161 2.65 -5.32 17.93
C GLY A 161 3.86 -4.43 18.17
N TYR A 162 3.83 -3.24 17.57
CA TYR A 162 4.91 -2.25 17.64
C TYR A 162 4.97 -1.52 18.99
N ASP A 163 3.84 -1.43 19.70
CA ASP A 163 3.75 -0.77 21.01
C ASP A 163 4.49 -1.56 22.10
N THR A 164 4.62 -2.87 21.93
CA THR A 164 5.42 -3.77 22.77
C THR A 164 6.79 -4.03 22.15
N GLY A 165 7.40 -3.01 21.52
CA GLY A 165 8.46 -3.16 20.51
C GLY A 165 9.69 -4.01 20.85
N LEU A 166 9.97 -4.33 22.12
CA LEU A 166 11.08 -5.21 22.52
C LEU A 166 10.61 -6.60 22.99
N ASP A 167 9.32 -6.90 22.99
CA ASP A 167 8.79 -8.14 23.56
C ASP A 167 8.75 -9.28 22.55
N SER A 168 8.71 -8.98 21.25
CA SER A 168 8.75 -10.00 20.21
C SER A 168 9.29 -9.48 18.89
N PHE A 169 10.00 -10.35 18.17
CA PHE A 169 10.46 -10.10 16.80
C PHE A 169 10.26 -11.35 15.94
N CYS A 170 9.93 -11.16 14.67
CA CYS A 170 10.00 -12.20 13.65
C CYS A 170 11.09 -11.87 12.65
N PHE A 171 12.09 -12.75 12.51
CA PHE A 171 13.23 -12.58 11.62
C PHE A 171 13.19 -13.59 10.48
N GLY A 172 13.60 -13.17 9.28
CA GLY A 172 13.88 -14.04 8.14
C GLY A 172 15.38 -14.17 7.96
N LYS A 173 15.86 -15.37 7.61
CA LYS A 173 17.26 -15.58 7.22
C LYS A 173 17.39 -15.24 5.74
N TYR A 174 18.25 -14.28 5.42
CA TYR A 174 18.34 -13.71 4.07
C TYR A 174 19.47 -14.34 3.25
N ASP A 175 19.11 -14.72 2.01
CA ASP A 175 19.99 -14.60 0.84
C ASP A 175 19.31 -13.57 -0.08
N ASP A 176 20.04 -12.60 -0.63
CA ASP A 176 19.46 -11.41 -1.29
C ASP A 176 18.54 -11.77 -2.48
N ASP A 177 18.71 -12.96 -3.06
CA ASP A 177 17.90 -13.49 -4.16
C ASP A 177 16.56 -14.12 -3.71
N ALA A 178 16.37 -14.44 -2.43
CA ALA A 178 15.18 -15.17 -1.97
C ALA A 178 13.89 -14.31 -1.98
N LEU A 179 14.02 -12.98 -1.86
CA LEU A 179 12.88 -12.06 -1.88
C LEU A 179 12.21 -11.93 -3.24
N THR A 180 12.99 -12.04 -4.31
CA THR A 180 12.48 -11.93 -5.68
C THR A 180 11.78 -13.22 -6.11
N GLU A 181 12.17 -14.37 -5.56
CA GLU A 181 11.63 -15.67 -5.94
C GLU A 181 10.31 -16.02 -5.23
N THR A 182 10.10 -15.59 -3.97
CA THR A 182 8.88 -15.95 -3.21
C THR A 182 8.22 -14.77 -2.46
N PRO A 183 7.64 -13.78 -3.17
CA PRO A 183 6.99 -12.62 -2.53
C PRO A 183 5.88 -12.98 -1.54
N SER A 184 5.15 -14.08 -1.77
CA SER A 184 4.09 -14.54 -0.87
C SER A 184 4.57 -14.86 0.54
N PHE A 185 5.83 -15.28 0.68
CA PHE A 185 6.43 -15.57 1.97
C PHE A 185 6.45 -14.32 2.85
N LEU A 186 6.97 -13.20 2.35
CA LEU A 186 7.05 -11.94 3.10
C LEU A 186 5.68 -11.41 3.50
N TYR A 187 4.71 -11.50 2.59
CA TYR A 187 3.36 -11.00 2.82
C TYR A 187 2.60 -11.82 3.86
N ALA A 188 3.01 -13.06 4.17
CA ALA A 188 2.31 -13.88 5.15
C ALA A 188 2.45 -13.38 6.59
N PHE A 189 3.51 -12.62 6.90
CA PHE A 189 3.86 -12.24 8.27
C PHE A 189 2.99 -11.10 8.81
N SER A 190 2.76 -10.05 8.03
CA SER A 190 1.94 -8.90 8.45
C SER A 190 0.46 -9.07 8.10
N GLN A 191 -0.41 -8.40 8.84
CA GLN A 191 -1.85 -8.42 8.56
C GLN A 191 -2.19 -7.82 7.18
N SER A 192 -1.59 -6.67 6.84
CA SER A 192 -1.79 -6.03 5.54
C SER A 192 -1.25 -6.87 4.37
N GLY A 193 -0.15 -7.60 4.61
CA GLY A 193 0.38 -8.56 3.64
C GLY A 193 -0.58 -9.71 3.38
N ARG A 194 -1.16 -10.31 4.44
CA ARG A 194 -2.18 -11.36 4.32
C ARG A 194 -3.45 -10.88 3.64
N ASP A 195 -3.90 -9.66 3.94
CA ASP A 195 -5.01 -9.01 3.24
C ASP A 195 -4.75 -8.88 1.73
N THR A 196 -3.50 -8.60 1.34
CA THR A 196 -3.07 -8.57 -0.06
C THR A 196 -3.04 -9.97 -0.68
N LEU A 197 -2.58 -10.98 0.06
CA LEU A 197 -2.61 -12.38 -0.40
C LEU A 197 -4.04 -12.87 -0.64
N ASP A 198 -4.97 -12.57 0.26
CA ASP A 198 -6.39 -12.91 0.09
C ASP A 198 -7.00 -12.23 -1.14
N PHE A 199 -6.62 -10.97 -1.38
CA PHE A 199 -7.00 -10.24 -2.59
C PHE A 199 -6.48 -10.92 -3.86
N LEU A 200 -5.21 -11.31 -3.90
CA LEU A 200 -4.62 -12.03 -5.05
C LEU A 200 -5.28 -13.41 -5.23
N LYS A 201 -5.48 -14.18 -4.15
CA LYS A 201 -6.15 -15.49 -4.19
C LYS A 201 -7.59 -15.37 -4.71
N SER A 202 -8.28 -14.25 -4.47
CA SER A 202 -9.62 -13.99 -5.00
C SER A 202 -9.65 -13.65 -6.50
N ARG A 203 -8.50 -13.34 -7.12
CA ARG A 203 -8.36 -12.91 -8.52
C ARG A 203 -7.22 -13.69 -9.21
N PRO A 204 -7.50 -14.91 -9.72
CA PRO A 204 -6.48 -15.82 -10.26
C PRO A 204 -5.63 -15.26 -11.43
N GLU A 205 -6.13 -14.25 -12.13
CA GLU A 205 -5.40 -13.56 -13.21
C GLU A 205 -4.29 -12.65 -12.68
N LEU A 206 -4.36 -12.24 -11.41
CA LEU A 206 -3.36 -11.39 -10.79
C LEU A 206 -2.20 -12.23 -10.26
N SER A 207 -1.02 -11.62 -10.29
CA SER A 207 0.23 -12.22 -9.87
C SER A 207 1.14 -11.16 -9.25
N PHE A 208 2.08 -11.62 -8.44
CA PHE A 208 3.21 -10.78 -8.05
C PHE A 208 4.04 -10.41 -9.28
N TYR A 209 4.72 -9.27 -9.20
CA TYR A 209 5.77 -8.94 -10.16
C TYR A 209 6.89 -9.98 -10.07
N GLN A 210 7.37 -10.43 -11.23
CA GLN A 210 8.55 -11.28 -11.35
C GLN A 210 9.51 -10.64 -12.35
N GLU A 211 10.77 -10.50 -11.93
CA GLU A 211 11.80 -9.90 -12.78
C GLU A 211 12.00 -10.72 -14.06
N GLY A 212 12.15 -10.01 -15.19
CA GLY A 212 12.34 -10.63 -16.51
C GLY A 212 11.07 -11.23 -17.14
N GLN A 213 9.93 -11.25 -16.43
CA GLN A 213 8.67 -11.69 -17.02
C GLN A 213 8.02 -10.57 -17.84
N SER A 214 7.30 -10.92 -18.92
CA SER A 214 6.41 -9.98 -19.64
C SER A 214 5.03 -9.98 -19.00
N TYR A 215 4.49 -8.80 -18.71
CA TYR A 215 3.23 -8.64 -17.99
C TYR A 215 2.49 -7.36 -18.38
N VAL A 216 1.20 -7.31 -18.06
CA VAL A 216 0.43 -6.06 -17.99
C VAL A 216 0.43 -5.58 -16.55
N GLN A 217 0.86 -4.34 -16.32
CA GLN A 217 0.84 -3.67 -15.03
C GLN A 217 -0.24 -2.59 -15.01
N PHE A 218 -0.95 -2.43 -13.89
CA PHE A 218 -1.91 -1.35 -13.73
C PHE A 218 -2.13 -1.02 -12.26
N TYR A 219 -2.55 0.22 -12.01
CA TYR A 219 -2.98 0.64 -10.68
C TYR A 219 -4.44 0.28 -10.44
N TYR A 220 -4.73 -0.21 -9.23
CA TYR A 220 -6.05 -0.59 -8.78
C TYR A 220 -6.29 -0.08 -7.37
N GLN A 221 -7.32 0.74 -7.19
CA GLN A 221 -7.82 1.12 -5.88
C GLN A 221 -9.34 0.97 -5.83
N ASP A 222 -9.83 0.20 -4.87
CA ASP A 222 -11.25 0.02 -4.58
C ASP A 222 -11.45 -0.37 -3.10
N GLU A 223 -12.69 -0.64 -2.67
CA GLU A 223 -13.02 -1.11 -1.31
C GLU A 223 -12.16 -2.31 -0.88
N SER A 224 -11.79 -3.17 -1.82
CA SER A 224 -10.99 -4.37 -1.53
C SER A 224 -9.50 -4.10 -1.26
N THR A 225 -8.97 -2.94 -1.68
CA THR A 225 -7.54 -2.57 -1.50
C THR A 225 -7.35 -1.35 -0.61
N ILE A 226 -8.40 -0.61 -0.29
CA ILE A 226 -8.32 0.55 0.61
C ILE A 226 -7.78 0.17 2.00
N LYS A 227 -8.05 -1.06 2.43
CA LYS A 227 -7.58 -1.65 3.67
C LYS A 227 -6.07 -1.96 3.69
N PHE A 228 -5.37 -1.86 2.56
CA PHE A 228 -3.91 -2.06 2.53
C PHE A 228 -3.16 -0.86 3.12
N TYR A 229 -3.84 0.29 3.28
CA TYR A 229 -3.25 1.54 3.77
C TYR A 229 -1.97 1.95 3.03
N SER A 230 -1.90 1.61 1.74
CA SER A 230 -0.76 1.85 0.87
C SER A 230 -1.08 2.83 -0.25
N GLU A 231 -0.05 3.19 -1.00
CA GLU A 231 -0.18 3.68 -2.38
C GLU A 231 -1.17 2.83 -3.20
N PRO A 232 -1.75 3.34 -4.30
CA PRO A 232 -2.68 2.58 -5.12
C PRO A 232 -2.03 1.27 -5.53
N TYR A 233 -2.72 0.18 -5.23
CA TYR A 233 -2.13 -1.14 -5.33
C TYR A 233 -1.74 -1.44 -6.79
N THR A 234 -0.47 -1.82 -6.99
CA THR A 234 0.05 -2.13 -8.31
C THR A 234 -0.21 -3.60 -8.62
N CYS A 235 -1.13 -3.86 -9.54
CA CYS A 235 -1.47 -5.19 -10.01
C CYS A 235 -0.61 -5.58 -11.22
N SER A 236 -0.25 -6.85 -11.31
CA SER A 236 0.45 -7.43 -12.46
C SER A 236 -0.27 -8.66 -12.99
N ILE A 237 -0.39 -8.76 -14.32
CA ILE A 237 -0.97 -9.90 -15.03
C ILE A 237 0.10 -10.47 -15.96
N ALA A 238 0.63 -11.64 -15.61
CA ALA A 238 1.60 -12.35 -16.44
C ALA A 238 1.06 -12.64 -17.86
N LEU A 239 1.92 -12.50 -18.87
CA LEU A 239 1.60 -12.83 -20.25
C LEU A 239 2.07 -14.24 -20.61
N THR A 240 1.19 -15.01 -21.23
CA THR A 240 1.53 -16.30 -21.81
C THR A 240 2.42 -16.13 -23.04
N GLY A 241 3.19 -17.16 -23.40
CA GLY A 241 4.03 -17.10 -24.61
C GLY A 241 3.25 -16.86 -25.91
N ALA A 242 1.99 -17.32 -25.98
CA ALA A 242 1.12 -17.05 -27.12
C ALA A 242 0.70 -15.57 -27.20
N GLU A 243 0.38 -14.95 -26.05
CA GLU A 243 0.03 -13.54 -25.98
C GLU A 243 1.22 -12.65 -26.31
N GLN A 244 2.41 -12.99 -25.82
CA GLN A 244 3.63 -12.26 -26.17
C GLN A 244 3.86 -12.24 -27.69
N GLU A 245 3.68 -13.39 -28.36
CA GLU A 245 3.82 -13.48 -29.81
C GLU A 245 2.75 -12.67 -30.57
N GLU A 246 1.50 -12.73 -30.12
CA GLU A 246 0.42 -11.90 -30.68
C GLU A 246 0.74 -10.40 -30.54
N LEU A 247 1.24 -9.98 -29.38
CA LEU A 247 1.57 -8.58 -29.11
C LEU A 247 2.74 -8.10 -29.97
N ARG A 248 3.78 -8.93 -30.18
CA ARG A 248 4.88 -8.61 -31.11
C ARG A 248 4.36 -8.31 -32.52
N GLN A 249 3.49 -9.17 -33.04
CA GLN A 249 2.90 -8.98 -34.39
C GLN A 249 2.05 -7.71 -34.46
N LYS A 250 1.29 -7.41 -33.41
CA LYS A 250 0.48 -6.17 -33.36
C LYS A 250 1.36 -4.92 -33.29
N LEU A 251 2.47 -4.96 -32.55
CA LEU A 251 3.42 -3.84 -32.45
C LEU A 251 4.10 -3.51 -33.78
N GLU A 252 4.26 -4.47 -34.70
CA GLU A 252 4.78 -4.19 -36.05
C GLU A 252 3.90 -3.20 -36.85
N THR A 253 2.63 -3.05 -36.46
CA THR A 253 1.68 -2.13 -37.11
C THR A 253 1.58 -0.77 -36.43
N SER A 254 2.35 -0.55 -35.35
CA SER A 254 2.43 0.74 -34.66
C SER A 254 2.84 1.87 -35.59
N LYS A 255 2.22 3.03 -35.41
CA LYS A 255 2.56 4.25 -36.15
C LYS A 255 3.25 5.23 -35.21
N THR A 256 4.55 5.45 -35.41
CA THR A 256 5.31 6.43 -34.64
C THR A 256 4.93 7.86 -35.02
N GLU A 257 4.72 8.71 -34.02
CA GLU A 257 4.51 10.14 -34.20
C GLU A 257 5.86 10.84 -34.42
N GLU A 258 5.99 11.56 -35.54
CA GLU A 258 7.24 12.23 -35.91
C GLU A 258 7.52 13.47 -35.04
N GLY A 259 8.79 13.70 -34.71
CA GLY A 259 9.24 14.92 -34.03
C GLY A 259 9.01 14.94 -32.51
N ILE A 260 8.79 13.77 -31.90
CA ILE A 260 8.69 13.60 -30.44
C ILE A 260 9.94 12.86 -29.95
N GLY A 261 10.81 13.56 -29.21
CA GLY A 261 12.06 13.00 -28.68
C GLY A 261 12.18 13.05 -27.17
N SER A 262 11.17 13.58 -26.47
CA SER A 262 11.15 13.69 -25.01
C SER A 262 9.77 13.46 -24.42
N PHE A 263 9.75 13.03 -23.15
CA PHE A 263 8.51 12.82 -22.40
C PHE A 263 7.61 14.07 -22.43
N GLN A 264 8.20 15.26 -22.24
CA GLN A 264 7.47 16.52 -22.23
C GLN A 264 6.83 16.85 -23.59
N GLU A 265 7.52 16.55 -24.70
CA GLU A 265 6.98 16.70 -26.05
C GLU A 265 5.81 15.73 -26.29
N ALA A 266 5.94 14.48 -25.86
CA ALA A 266 4.88 13.48 -25.97
C ALA A 266 3.63 13.91 -25.19
N MET A 267 3.79 14.33 -23.93
CA MET A 267 2.68 14.84 -23.12
C MET A 267 2.04 16.09 -23.75
N THR A 268 2.85 17.02 -24.27
CA THR A 268 2.35 18.23 -24.93
C THR A 268 1.57 17.88 -26.21
N PHE A 269 2.06 16.92 -26.98
CA PHE A 269 1.38 16.41 -28.17
C PHE A 269 0.02 15.81 -27.80
N MET A 270 -0.02 14.89 -26.83
CA MET A 270 -1.25 14.23 -26.39
C MET A 270 -2.30 15.21 -25.86
N ARG A 271 -1.87 16.22 -25.08
CA ARG A 271 -2.75 17.33 -24.64
C ARG A 271 -3.33 18.11 -25.81
N LYS A 272 -2.53 18.42 -26.83
CA LYS A 272 -3.01 19.18 -28.01
C LYS A 272 -3.89 18.33 -28.92
N ARG A 273 -3.56 17.05 -29.09
CA ARG A 273 -4.21 16.12 -30.02
C ARG A 273 -5.64 15.80 -29.58
N GLY A 274 -5.87 15.62 -28.28
CA GLY A 274 -7.21 15.51 -27.69
C GLY A 274 -8.00 16.83 -27.66
N GLY A 275 -7.38 17.96 -28.02
CA GLY A 275 -7.98 19.29 -27.96
C GLY A 275 -8.03 19.87 -26.53
N ILE A 276 -8.58 21.08 -26.39
CA ILE A 276 -8.65 21.82 -25.11
C ILE A 276 -9.66 21.17 -24.13
N LYS A 277 -10.54 20.29 -24.62
CA LYS A 277 -11.66 19.73 -23.84
C LYS A 277 -11.50 18.27 -23.45
N ASP A 278 -10.68 17.49 -24.18
CA ASP A 278 -10.62 16.03 -24.05
C ASP A 278 -9.18 15.56 -24.25
N GLY A 279 -8.24 16.00 -23.41
CA GLY A 279 -6.84 15.56 -23.48
C GLY A 279 -6.72 14.03 -23.59
N ILE A 280 -5.66 13.53 -24.21
CA ILE A 280 -5.37 12.10 -24.15
C ILE A 280 -4.70 11.83 -22.80
N TYR A 281 -5.37 11.04 -21.96
CA TYR A 281 -4.94 10.74 -20.59
C TYR A 281 -4.26 9.38 -20.50
N SER A 282 -3.43 9.21 -19.48
CA SER A 282 -2.95 7.89 -19.09
C SER A 282 -4.16 7.01 -18.77
N THR A 283 -4.08 5.73 -19.13
CA THR A 283 -5.04 4.73 -18.67
C THR A 283 -4.62 4.12 -17.34
N GLY A 284 -3.51 4.54 -16.73
CA GLY A 284 -2.98 3.92 -15.51
C GLY A 284 -2.52 2.46 -15.71
N SER A 285 -2.29 2.06 -16.96
CA SER A 285 -1.87 0.71 -17.33
C SER A 285 -0.71 0.73 -18.32
N SER A 286 0.16 -0.28 -18.22
CA SER A 286 1.32 -0.44 -19.08
C SER A 286 1.56 -1.90 -19.42
N LEU A 287 2.09 -2.14 -20.61
CA LEU A 287 2.61 -3.44 -21.04
C LEU A 287 4.12 -3.43 -20.88
N LEU A 288 4.69 -4.48 -20.30
CA LEU A 288 6.12 -4.77 -20.38
C LEU A 288 6.36 -5.96 -21.29
N LEU A 289 7.17 -5.74 -22.32
CA LEU A 289 7.49 -6.74 -23.32
C LEU A 289 8.87 -6.45 -23.93
N ASP A 290 9.73 -7.47 -23.96
CA ASP A 290 11.05 -7.44 -24.62
C ASP A 290 11.93 -6.23 -24.19
N GLY A 291 11.97 -5.93 -22.89
CA GLY A 291 12.79 -4.84 -22.32
C GLY A 291 12.21 -3.43 -22.48
N HIS A 292 10.97 -3.31 -23.00
CA HIS A 292 10.30 -2.03 -23.19
C HIS A 292 9.02 -1.96 -22.37
N ARG A 293 8.73 -0.75 -21.88
CA ARG A 293 7.47 -0.41 -21.23
C ARG A 293 6.62 0.47 -22.13
N TYR A 294 5.45 -0.03 -22.47
CA TYR A 294 4.44 0.65 -23.29
C TYR A 294 3.35 1.19 -22.36
N LYS A 295 3.45 2.45 -21.95
CA LYS A 295 2.41 3.11 -21.16
C LYS A 295 1.24 3.45 -22.08
N SER A 296 0.04 3.00 -21.71
CA SER A 296 -1.17 3.17 -22.52
C SER A 296 -1.89 4.47 -22.20
N PHE A 297 -2.20 5.23 -23.25
CA PHE A 297 -2.92 6.50 -23.20
C PHE A 297 -4.08 6.51 -24.19
N GLY A 298 -5.16 7.21 -23.85
CA GLY A 298 -6.24 7.42 -24.79
C GLY A 298 -7.37 8.29 -24.28
N ASN A 299 -8.33 8.52 -25.17
CA ASN A 299 -9.66 9.03 -24.86
C ASN A 299 -10.69 8.34 -25.80
N SER A 300 -11.95 8.75 -25.75
CA SER A 300 -13.02 8.20 -26.57
C SER A 300 -12.83 8.36 -28.09
N GLU A 301 -12.08 9.38 -28.53
CA GLU A 301 -11.80 9.66 -29.96
C GLU A 301 -10.47 9.03 -30.43
N PHE A 302 -9.48 8.97 -29.56
CA PHE A 302 -8.11 8.53 -29.80
C PHE A 302 -7.73 7.44 -28.77
N PRO A 303 -8.23 6.20 -28.95
CA PRO A 303 -8.13 5.15 -27.93
C PRO A 303 -6.77 4.46 -27.80
N GLY A 304 -5.76 4.86 -28.58
CA GLY A 304 -4.66 3.97 -28.97
C GLY A 304 -3.24 4.51 -28.86
N TYR A 305 -2.95 5.49 -27.99
CA TYR A 305 -1.57 6.00 -27.88
C TYR A 305 -0.73 5.17 -26.90
N LEU A 306 0.50 4.87 -27.28
CA LEU A 306 1.51 4.17 -26.48
C LEU A 306 2.74 5.06 -26.33
N MET A 307 3.14 5.33 -25.09
CA MET A 307 4.45 5.91 -24.81
C MET A 307 5.43 4.79 -24.52
N VAL A 308 6.41 4.62 -25.40
CA VAL A 308 7.39 3.53 -25.34
C VAL A 308 8.63 4.03 -24.61
N LEU A 309 8.94 3.35 -23.51
CA LEU A 309 10.07 3.64 -22.64
C LEU A 309 11.01 2.43 -22.64
N ASP A 310 12.30 2.70 -22.57
CA ASP A 310 13.27 1.68 -22.18
C ASP A 310 13.02 1.30 -20.71
N GLU A 311 12.91 0.00 -20.40
CA GLU A 311 12.60 -0.42 -19.02
C GLU A 311 13.78 -0.21 -18.07
N GLU A 312 15.02 -0.34 -18.56
CA GLU A 312 16.22 -0.23 -17.72
C GLU A 312 16.57 1.24 -17.44
N THR A 313 16.53 2.09 -18.46
CA THR A 313 16.92 3.51 -18.32
C THR A 313 15.74 4.44 -18.04
N GLY A 314 14.51 4.02 -18.36
CA GLY A 314 13.32 4.87 -18.30
C GLY A 314 13.24 5.93 -19.39
N ASP A 315 14.16 5.92 -20.36
CA ASP A 315 14.21 6.91 -21.43
C ASP A 315 13.05 6.75 -22.41
N LEU A 316 12.53 7.88 -22.92
CA LEU A 316 11.56 7.87 -24.00
C LEU A 316 12.22 7.41 -25.31
N LEU A 317 11.68 6.34 -25.89
CA LEU A 317 12.07 5.84 -27.20
C LEU A 317 11.17 6.38 -28.31
N SER A 318 9.84 6.33 -28.10
CA SER A 318 8.86 6.77 -29.08
C SER A 318 7.50 7.08 -28.47
N LEU A 319 6.70 7.88 -29.18
CA LEU A 319 5.24 7.92 -29.02
C LEU A 319 4.62 7.26 -30.24
N GLU A 320 3.77 6.27 -30.02
CA GLU A 320 3.18 5.45 -31.08
C GLU A 320 1.67 5.42 -30.98
N TYR A 321 1.00 5.19 -32.11
CA TYR A 321 -0.42 4.92 -32.17
C TYR A 321 -0.66 3.46 -32.58
N ASN A 322 -1.28 2.69 -31.69
CA ASN A 322 -1.67 1.29 -31.85
C ASN A 322 -2.91 0.96 -30.99
N GLU A 323 -4.09 1.05 -31.59
CA GLU A 323 -5.35 0.78 -30.89
C GLU A 323 -5.48 -0.68 -30.42
N ASP A 324 -4.95 -1.64 -31.18
CA ASP A 324 -5.11 -3.06 -30.85
C ASP A 324 -4.35 -3.44 -29.58
N ILE A 325 -3.17 -2.84 -29.35
CA ILE A 325 -2.42 -3.03 -28.10
C ILE A 325 -3.15 -2.37 -26.93
N CYS A 326 -3.60 -1.12 -27.06
CA CYS A 326 -4.34 -0.45 -25.99
C CYS A 326 -5.65 -1.19 -25.65
N ARG A 327 -6.35 -1.72 -26.66
CA ARG A 327 -7.54 -2.55 -26.48
C ARG A 327 -7.20 -3.84 -25.72
N PHE A 328 -6.15 -4.54 -26.12
CA PHE A 328 -5.68 -5.74 -25.42
C PHE A 328 -5.42 -5.46 -23.94
N ILE A 329 -4.65 -4.41 -23.63
CA ILE A 329 -4.31 -4.04 -22.24
C ILE A 329 -5.59 -3.79 -21.44
N ARG A 330 -6.53 -2.98 -21.98
CA ARG A 330 -7.79 -2.67 -21.29
C ARG A 330 -8.66 -3.91 -21.07
N GLU A 331 -8.80 -4.77 -22.07
CA GLU A 331 -9.59 -6.00 -21.96
C GLU A 331 -8.98 -6.98 -20.96
N LYS A 332 -7.64 -7.08 -20.92
CA LYS A 332 -6.91 -7.91 -19.96
C LYS A 332 -7.13 -7.42 -18.52
N VAL A 333 -7.03 -6.10 -18.28
CA VAL A 333 -7.33 -5.49 -16.97
C VAL A 333 -8.79 -5.73 -16.58
N LYS A 334 -9.73 -5.46 -17.49
CA LYS A 334 -11.17 -5.68 -17.26
C LYS A 334 -11.49 -7.13 -16.89
N ALA A 335 -10.84 -8.09 -17.53
CA ALA A 335 -11.01 -9.50 -17.22
C ALA A 335 -10.53 -9.83 -15.80
N ALA A 336 -9.40 -9.25 -15.36
CA ALA A 336 -8.80 -9.54 -14.06
C ALA A 336 -9.53 -8.89 -12.87
N VAL A 337 -10.09 -7.69 -13.04
CA VAL A 337 -10.71 -6.95 -11.92
C VAL A 337 -12.21 -6.65 -12.11
N GLY A 338 -12.81 -7.08 -13.22
CA GLY A 338 -14.24 -6.91 -13.50
C GLY A 338 -14.67 -5.48 -13.82
N LEU A 339 -13.74 -4.52 -13.84
CA LEU A 339 -14.00 -3.10 -14.07
C LEU A 339 -13.44 -2.65 -15.41
N ASP A 340 -14.30 -1.99 -16.20
CA ASP A 340 -13.90 -1.29 -17.41
C ASP A 340 -13.88 0.20 -17.13
N TYR A 341 -12.73 0.73 -16.73
CA TYR A 341 -12.65 2.14 -16.40
C TYR A 341 -12.60 3.07 -17.62
N GLY A 342 -12.90 2.55 -18.82
CA GLY A 342 -13.05 3.35 -20.03
C GLY A 342 -11.91 4.35 -20.24
N TYR A 343 -12.29 5.61 -20.43
CA TYR A 343 -11.39 6.76 -20.51
C TYR A 343 -11.89 7.84 -19.55
N VAL A 344 -10.97 8.67 -19.07
CA VAL A 344 -11.29 9.84 -18.26
C VAL A 344 -12.31 10.71 -18.99
N ASP A 345 -13.46 10.95 -18.36
CA ASP A 345 -14.41 11.95 -18.80
C ASP A 345 -14.04 13.30 -18.16
N SER A 346 -13.24 14.10 -18.87
CA SER A 346 -12.86 15.46 -18.49
C SER A 346 -14.06 16.43 -18.41
N GLY A 347 -15.24 16.01 -18.89
CA GLY A 347 -16.50 16.73 -18.76
C GLY A 347 -17.39 16.30 -17.60
N TRP A 348 -16.99 15.30 -16.81
CA TRP A 348 -17.88 14.67 -15.83
C TRP A 348 -18.48 15.66 -14.82
N PHE A 349 -17.67 16.61 -14.34
CA PHE A 349 -18.07 17.63 -13.36
C PHE A 349 -18.74 18.88 -13.98
N LYS A 350 -19.02 18.89 -15.29
CA LYS A 350 -19.77 19.98 -15.93
C LYS A 350 -21.28 19.86 -15.73
N THR A 351 -21.75 18.66 -15.41
CA THR A 351 -23.12 18.42 -14.98
C THR A 351 -23.20 18.62 -13.46
N PRO A 352 -24.19 19.36 -12.95
CA PRO A 352 -24.33 19.61 -11.52
C PRO A 352 -24.38 18.33 -10.67
N LEU A 353 -23.70 18.38 -9.53
CA LEU A 353 -23.78 17.39 -8.46
C LEU A 353 -25.09 17.54 -7.69
N LYS A 354 -25.68 16.40 -7.36
CA LYS A 354 -26.78 16.25 -6.41
C LYS A 354 -26.25 16.09 -4.98
N SER A 355 -25.18 15.32 -4.81
CA SER A 355 -24.55 15.07 -3.51
C SER A 355 -23.12 14.59 -3.67
N ALA A 356 -22.31 14.72 -2.63
CA ALA A 356 -21.02 14.04 -2.53
C ALA A 356 -20.77 13.56 -1.09
N SER A 357 -20.13 12.41 -0.93
CA SER A 357 -19.82 11.82 0.37
C SER A 357 -18.34 11.47 0.45
N ILE A 358 -17.67 11.87 1.53
CA ILE A 358 -16.29 11.45 1.80
C ILE A 358 -16.26 10.56 3.04
N ALA A 359 -15.40 9.54 3.04
CA ALA A 359 -15.02 8.81 4.23
C ALA A 359 -13.52 9.02 4.50
N PHE A 360 -13.18 9.90 5.44
CA PHE A 360 -11.79 10.29 5.70
C PHE A 360 -11.28 9.62 6.99
N PRO A 361 -10.15 8.90 6.96
CA PRO A 361 -9.54 8.38 8.17
C PRO A 361 -8.91 9.52 8.97
N GLU A 362 -9.40 9.75 10.17
CA GLU A 362 -8.80 10.69 11.11
C GLU A 362 -7.92 9.93 12.11
N TYR A 363 -6.63 10.26 12.13
CA TYR A 363 -5.68 9.72 13.11
C TYR A 363 -5.82 10.49 14.44
N MET A 364 -5.81 9.76 15.55
CA MET A 364 -6.13 10.26 16.88
C MET A 364 -4.94 10.07 17.83
N GLY A 365 -3.95 10.97 17.73
CA GLY A 365 -2.76 11.00 18.60
C GLY A 365 -1.45 11.30 17.86
N ILE A 366 -0.29 11.00 18.48
CA ILE A 366 1.06 11.44 18.07
C ILE A 366 2.00 10.24 17.79
N SER A 367 1.57 8.98 17.90
CA SER A 367 2.53 7.87 17.93
C SER A 367 2.05 6.61 17.19
N GLY A 368 2.19 6.61 15.87
CA GLY A 368 2.61 5.46 15.02
C GLY A 368 1.76 4.18 14.97
N ALA A 369 0.85 3.96 15.90
CA ALA A 369 -0.01 2.80 16.02
C ALA A 369 -1.39 3.29 16.49
N GLU A 370 -2.11 3.97 15.60
CA GLU A 370 -3.40 4.57 15.97
C GLU A 370 -4.53 4.01 15.12
N GLU A 371 -5.57 3.56 15.81
CA GLU A 371 -6.87 3.25 15.23
C GLU A 371 -7.38 4.49 14.49
N ALA A 372 -7.32 4.45 13.15
CA ALA A 372 -7.91 5.49 12.32
C ALA A 372 -9.43 5.49 12.53
N GLN A 373 -9.97 6.57 13.10
CA GLN A 373 -11.41 6.73 13.18
C GLN A 373 -11.91 7.27 11.84
N LEU A 374 -12.65 6.44 11.10
CA LEU A 374 -13.24 6.85 9.83
C LEU A 374 -14.37 7.87 10.09
N ARG A 375 -14.20 9.11 9.62
CA ARG A 375 -15.25 10.13 9.63
C ARG A 375 -15.90 10.23 8.27
N THR A 376 -17.22 10.13 8.24
CA THR A 376 -18.00 10.28 7.02
C THR A 376 -18.79 11.58 7.02
N GLN A 377 -18.75 12.32 5.92
CA GLN A 377 -19.59 13.50 5.72
C GLN A 377 -20.24 13.43 4.34
N THR A 378 -21.54 13.73 4.28
CA THR A 378 -22.28 13.89 3.03
C THR A 378 -22.69 15.34 2.86
N ILE A 379 -22.39 15.92 1.70
CA ILE A 379 -22.76 17.29 1.33
C ILE A 379 -23.90 17.27 0.31
N GLU A 380 -24.94 18.04 0.60
CA GLU A 380 -26.04 18.37 -0.32
C GLU A 380 -26.20 19.90 -0.49
N ASP A 381 -25.39 20.69 0.23
CA ASP A 381 -25.40 22.15 0.13
C ASP A 381 -24.88 22.61 -1.23
N ARG A 382 -25.67 23.42 -1.94
CA ARG A 382 -25.34 23.84 -3.31
C ARG A 382 -24.03 24.63 -3.39
N THR A 383 -23.71 25.46 -2.39
CA THR A 383 -22.49 26.27 -2.42
C THR A 383 -21.25 25.38 -2.29
N LYS A 384 -21.29 24.40 -1.40
CA LYS A 384 -20.23 23.40 -1.23
C LYS A 384 -20.08 22.51 -2.48
N LEU A 385 -21.21 22.08 -3.06
CA LEU A 385 -21.20 21.30 -4.30
C LEU A 385 -20.64 22.09 -5.48
N ASP A 386 -21.03 23.35 -5.67
CA ASP A 386 -20.47 24.24 -6.72
C ASP A 386 -18.95 24.41 -6.55
N ALA A 387 -18.47 24.54 -5.31
CA ALA A 387 -17.04 24.66 -5.04
C ALA A 387 -16.30 23.35 -5.35
N LEU A 388 -16.88 22.21 -5.00
CA LEU A 388 -16.32 20.88 -5.26
C LEU A 388 -16.29 20.55 -6.75
N GLU A 389 -17.37 20.82 -7.48
CA GLU A 389 -17.45 20.70 -8.94
C GLU A 389 -16.31 21.45 -9.61
N LYS A 390 -16.09 22.70 -9.19
CA LYS A 390 -15.02 23.54 -9.73
C LYS A 390 -13.63 23.00 -9.40
N LEU A 391 -13.41 22.53 -8.17
CA LEU A 391 -12.13 21.97 -7.75
C LEU A 391 -11.77 20.73 -8.59
N MET A 392 -12.73 19.81 -8.76
CA MET A 392 -12.52 18.58 -9.50
C MET A 392 -12.44 18.79 -11.02
N ASP A 393 -13.27 19.68 -11.59
CA ASP A 393 -13.18 20.05 -13.01
C ASP A 393 -11.80 20.66 -13.32
N GLN A 394 -11.29 21.51 -12.43
CA GLN A 394 -9.93 22.05 -12.54
C GLN A 394 -8.88 20.95 -12.46
N ALA A 395 -9.01 19.98 -11.55
CA ALA A 395 -8.07 18.87 -11.42
C ALA A 395 -7.94 18.06 -12.73
N LEU A 396 -9.06 17.74 -13.38
CA LEU A 396 -9.06 16.98 -14.63
C LEU A 396 -8.57 17.80 -15.84
N ASN A 397 -8.76 19.13 -15.81
CA ASN A 397 -8.53 20.01 -16.96
C ASN A 397 -7.32 20.97 -16.81
N ASN A 398 -6.60 20.97 -15.68
CA ASN A 398 -5.39 21.81 -15.49
C ASN A 398 -4.21 21.38 -16.39
N GLY A 399 -4.31 20.20 -17.00
CA GLY A 399 -3.35 19.62 -17.91
C GLY A 399 -2.24 18.82 -17.21
N GLU A 400 -2.12 18.85 -15.88
CA GLU A 400 -1.08 18.15 -15.13
C GLU A 400 -1.57 16.79 -14.65
N VAL A 401 -1.42 15.78 -15.50
CA VAL A 401 -1.50 14.37 -15.07
C VAL A 401 -0.19 14.04 -14.37
N TYR A 402 -0.26 13.81 -13.06
CA TYR A 402 0.88 13.38 -12.27
C TYR A 402 1.01 11.84 -12.29
N GLY A 403 2.22 11.35 -12.03
CA GLY A 403 2.36 9.97 -11.56
C GLY A 403 1.71 9.82 -10.19
N PHE A 404 1.37 8.60 -9.78
CA PHE A 404 0.99 8.40 -8.39
C PHE A 404 2.16 8.78 -7.48
N SER A 405 1.84 9.59 -6.47
CA SER A 405 2.72 9.89 -5.35
C SER A 405 2.72 8.72 -4.37
N ALA A 406 3.72 8.69 -3.48
CA ALA A 406 3.89 7.64 -2.48
C ALA A 406 2.86 7.66 -1.32
N CYS A 407 1.71 8.29 -1.57
CA CYS A 407 0.72 8.68 -0.57
C CYS A 407 -0.37 7.62 -0.45
N PRO A 408 -0.96 7.37 0.73
CA PRO A 408 -2.05 6.43 0.90
C PRO A 408 -3.38 7.05 0.41
N TYR A 409 -3.92 6.49 -0.67
CA TYR A 409 -5.20 6.91 -1.28
C TYR A 409 -6.37 6.16 -0.63
N VAL A 410 -6.61 6.47 0.64
CA VAL A 410 -7.52 5.70 1.51
C VAL A 410 -8.81 6.43 1.87
N ALA A 411 -9.02 7.66 1.39
CA ALA A 411 -10.27 8.40 1.60
C ALA A 411 -11.14 8.37 0.32
N PRO A 412 -12.15 7.48 0.22
CA PRO A 412 -13.02 7.48 -0.93
C PRO A 412 -13.95 8.70 -0.89
N VAL A 413 -14.15 9.30 -2.06
CA VAL A 413 -15.15 10.34 -2.30
C VAL A 413 -16.11 9.84 -3.36
N ASP A 414 -17.38 9.71 -2.97
CA ASP A 414 -18.49 9.27 -3.80
C ASP A 414 -19.30 10.47 -4.27
N PHE A 415 -19.38 10.67 -5.58
CA PHE A 415 -20.16 11.72 -6.21
C PHE A 415 -21.45 11.16 -6.82
N VAL A 416 -22.52 11.95 -6.74
CA VAL A 416 -23.79 11.68 -7.43
C VAL A 416 -24.20 12.94 -8.19
N ARG A 417 -24.41 12.83 -9.50
CA ARG A 417 -24.93 13.91 -10.35
C ARG A 417 -26.44 14.02 -10.29
N GLU A 418 -26.98 15.17 -10.73
CA GLU A 418 -28.43 15.40 -10.83
C GLU A 418 -29.13 14.44 -11.80
N ASP A 419 -28.43 13.95 -12.83
CA ASP A 419 -28.93 12.95 -13.77
C ASP A 419 -28.76 11.50 -13.27
N GLY A 420 -28.19 11.31 -12.09
CA GLY A 420 -28.06 10.02 -11.41
C GLY A 420 -26.79 9.25 -11.72
N GLU A 421 -25.87 9.79 -12.53
CA GLU A 421 -24.54 9.20 -12.71
C GLU A 421 -23.71 9.31 -11.43
N THR A 422 -22.85 8.32 -11.20
CA THR A 422 -21.99 8.23 -10.01
C THR A 422 -20.53 8.09 -10.39
N LEU A 423 -19.64 8.66 -9.59
CA LEU A 423 -18.20 8.53 -9.73
C LEU A 423 -17.57 8.35 -8.36
N ARG A 424 -16.58 7.48 -8.25
CA ARG A 424 -15.75 7.32 -7.06
C ARG A 424 -14.32 7.73 -7.38
N ILE A 425 -13.74 8.54 -6.51
CA ILE A 425 -12.30 8.83 -6.49
C ILE A 425 -11.74 8.50 -5.11
N PHE A 426 -10.42 8.43 -4.99
CA PHE A 426 -9.75 8.26 -3.70
C PHE A 426 -8.79 9.41 -3.48
N VAL A 427 -8.81 10.02 -2.31
CA VAL A 427 -7.95 11.16 -1.96
C VAL A 427 -6.82 10.67 -1.06
N ALA A 428 -5.62 11.20 -1.30
CA ALA A 428 -4.46 10.97 -0.44
C ALA A 428 -4.64 11.64 0.93
N THR A 429 -4.27 10.95 2.01
CA THR A 429 -4.60 11.39 3.38
C THR A 429 -3.45 12.00 4.17
N ASP A 430 -2.23 11.97 3.66
CA ASP A 430 -0.96 12.32 4.31
C ASP A 430 -0.36 13.65 3.80
N SER A 431 -1.22 14.63 3.49
CA SER A 431 -0.92 15.98 2.96
C SER A 431 -0.65 16.12 1.46
N CYS A 432 -0.78 15.04 0.68
CA CYS A 432 -0.68 15.13 -0.76
C CYS A 432 -1.96 15.74 -1.38
N ASP A 433 -1.77 16.71 -2.26
CA ASP A 433 -2.80 17.44 -3.00
C ASP A 433 -3.34 16.63 -4.20
N SER A 434 -3.44 15.31 -4.06
CA SER A 434 -3.62 14.33 -5.14
C SER A 434 -4.77 13.35 -4.93
N MET A 435 -5.42 12.97 -6.02
CA MET A 435 -6.50 11.98 -6.07
C MET A 435 -6.25 10.87 -7.10
N ALA A 436 -6.76 9.68 -6.83
CA ALA A 436 -6.87 8.58 -7.77
C ALA A 436 -8.28 8.58 -8.38
N TYR A 437 -8.41 9.03 -9.63
CA TYR A 437 -9.65 8.95 -10.40
C TYR A 437 -9.97 7.49 -10.72
N GLU A 438 -11.15 7.03 -10.28
CA GLU A 438 -11.58 5.62 -10.33
C GLU A 438 -10.51 4.63 -9.81
N GLY A 439 -9.64 5.11 -8.90
CA GLY A 439 -8.58 4.32 -8.31
C GLY A 439 -7.40 3.96 -9.22
N ARG A 440 -7.30 4.55 -10.42
CA ARG A 440 -6.30 4.12 -11.43
C ARG A 440 -5.46 5.21 -12.07
N ILE A 441 -5.88 6.47 -12.01
CA ILE A 441 -5.13 7.60 -12.60
C ILE A 441 -4.99 8.72 -11.57
N SER A 442 -3.77 9.20 -11.39
CA SER A 442 -3.48 10.30 -10.45
C SER A 442 -3.74 11.67 -11.09
N PHE A 443 -4.39 12.55 -10.33
CA PHE A 443 -4.55 13.96 -10.63
C PHE A 443 -4.26 14.79 -9.38
N GLU A 444 -3.66 15.96 -9.56
CA GLU A 444 -3.62 16.97 -8.49
C GLU A 444 -4.90 17.78 -8.51
N TYR A 445 -5.60 17.84 -7.37
CA TYR A 445 -6.84 18.61 -7.25
C TYR A 445 -6.63 19.99 -6.63
N GLY A 446 -5.40 20.36 -6.30
CA GLY A 446 -5.06 21.57 -5.56
C GLY A 446 -5.03 21.30 -4.05
N ARG A 447 -5.17 22.34 -3.23
CA ARG A 447 -4.81 22.26 -1.80
C ARG A 447 -5.78 21.40 -1.01
N GLN A 448 -5.25 20.52 -0.15
CA GLN A 448 -6.04 19.72 0.79
C GLN A 448 -6.93 20.60 1.71
N ALA A 449 -6.48 21.80 2.06
CA ALA A 449 -7.29 22.78 2.81
C ALA A 449 -8.55 23.24 2.05
N ASP A 450 -8.50 23.34 0.72
CA ASP A 450 -9.67 23.71 -0.10
C ASP A 450 -10.71 22.58 -0.09
N LEU A 451 -10.26 21.31 -0.11
CA LEU A 451 -11.12 20.15 0.08
C LEU A 451 -11.68 20.06 1.51
N ALA A 452 -10.86 20.35 2.52
CA ALA A 452 -11.27 20.37 3.92
C ALA A 452 -12.30 21.47 4.20
N ALA A 453 -12.25 22.62 3.51
CA ALA A 453 -13.26 23.67 3.64
C ALA A 453 -14.65 23.25 3.11
N ILE A 454 -14.66 22.31 2.15
CA ILE A 454 -15.89 21.71 1.63
C ILE A 454 -16.39 20.63 2.59
N PHE A 455 -15.50 19.70 2.96
CA PHE A 455 -15.76 18.60 3.89
C PHE A 455 -15.29 18.92 5.32
N ASP A 456 -15.78 20.04 5.84
CA ASP A 456 -15.41 20.62 7.12
C ASP A 456 -15.68 19.75 8.34
N GLU A 457 -16.60 18.79 8.30
CA GLU A 457 -16.90 17.89 9.42
C GLU A 457 -16.01 16.64 9.40
N ALA A 458 -15.74 16.11 8.20
CA ALA A 458 -14.87 14.94 8.03
C ALA A 458 -13.39 15.29 8.14
N MET A 459 -12.99 16.51 7.75
CA MET A 459 -11.59 16.94 7.66
C MET A 459 -11.25 18.09 8.62
N VAL A 460 -11.97 18.24 9.74
CA VAL A 460 -11.79 19.34 10.72
C VAL A 460 -10.33 19.65 11.03
N LYS A 461 -9.51 18.65 11.37
CA LYS A 461 -8.10 18.87 11.76
C LYS A 461 -7.25 19.46 10.64
N ARG A 462 -7.58 19.15 9.37
CA ARG A 462 -6.87 19.67 8.18
C ARG A 462 -7.23 21.13 7.86
N LEU A 463 -8.21 21.72 8.55
CA LEU A 463 -8.48 23.16 8.49
C LEU A 463 -7.58 23.99 9.41
N GLU A 464 -6.99 23.35 10.43
CA GLU A 464 -6.18 24.01 11.46
C GLU A 464 -4.68 23.99 11.15
N GLU A 465 -4.28 23.15 10.19
CA GLU A 465 -2.94 23.05 9.57
C GLU A 465 -2.80 23.98 8.37
#